data_AF-A0A7V3EKW1-F1
#
_entry.id   AF-A0A7V3EKW1-F1
#
_cell.length_a   1.000
_cell.length_b   1.000
_cell.length_c   1.000
_cell.angle_alpha   90.00
_cell.angle_beta   90.00
_cell.angle_gamma   90.00
#
_symmetry.space_group_name_H-M   'P 1'
#
loop_
_entity.id
_entity.type
_entity.pdbx_description
1 polymer ?
#
loop_
_entity_poly.entity_id
_entity_poly.type
_entity_poly.pdbx_seq_one_letter_code
_entity_poly.pdbx_strand_id
1 'polypeptide(L)'
;MLERAGIPIHKEFLDKTMVEMDMAFKEGGYPYGWSNEACQKASVFSEEKVRKELTSLKKPIHARSDQAGGCLPMGAMTLVHQLRPWKDYSAELVRNHVIALARARGAIVNGHGSGYIHGCYGLLAAATVGDGIGKDDPFRIIMDYYKPYINLARCCNGSFYTQPTRDDMNGDYGRSTRNLPTAVWALVLSVPKRALLVQGRKDYKGKMDTAYRALLKRDFAAAARALQNPAAEDAPVASALLETLAREVQLEIAALEALEKAGDIGELQARLSRAKSQFGALENFKEKVGHFEEGLQQEPWKLELKLAANYRQLVDALKRNKTAAYAGDLQRFGEKYLDSLYGRWAVEVAKEYLASGTIKNPSVAIVTTVEANGATPPATPAVAGGGTAPSSAADSGAPAVATTPKPSTRMDLSPEALAAWQARFVKKLDALAKGGVKLKVDLGDKRDYVLRGANEVSLLVNTQGNDLPMPWRLLSPGYRAALAKSAATDNDVEALLIAAVMHMACHQKEQAEDLFAKAALKDADAVKTAKAELGDRKGSP
;
A
#
# COMPACT_ATOMS: atom_id res chain seq x y z
N MET A 1 -13.58 25.90 2.58
CA MET A 1 -13.84 24.76 1.68
C MET A 1 -15.06 23.99 2.12
N LEU A 2 -15.06 23.40 3.32
CA LEU A 2 -16.21 22.70 3.89
C LEU A 2 -17.47 23.60 3.97
N GLU A 3 -17.33 24.84 4.45
CA GLU A 3 -18.46 25.81 4.45
C GLU A 3 -19.01 26.11 3.04
N ARG A 4 -18.13 26.24 2.03
CA ARG A 4 -18.54 26.43 0.63
C ARG A 4 -19.20 25.17 0.04
N ALA A 5 -18.91 24.00 0.61
CA ALA A 5 -19.56 22.74 0.30
C ALA A 5 -20.81 22.50 1.16
N GLY A 6 -21.26 23.49 1.95
CA GLY A 6 -22.41 23.36 2.84
C GLY A 6 -22.16 22.46 4.07
N ILE A 7 -20.91 22.08 4.32
CA ILE A 7 -20.52 21.28 5.48
C ILE A 7 -20.23 22.26 6.63
N PRO A 8 -21.04 22.27 7.70
CA PRO A 8 -20.84 23.17 8.82
C PRO A 8 -19.51 22.84 9.49
N ILE A 9 -18.64 23.84 9.57
CA ILE A 9 -17.42 23.75 10.37
C ILE A 9 -17.77 24.24 11.77
N HIS A 10 -17.69 23.35 12.77
CA HIS A 10 -17.83 23.77 14.16
C HIS A 10 -16.59 24.60 14.54
N LYS A 11 -16.76 25.91 14.63
CA LYS A 11 -15.68 26.85 14.98
C LYS A 11 -14.99 26.46 16.30
N GLU A 12 -15.77 26.01 17.28
CA GLU A 12 -15.30 25.49 18.57
C GLU A 12 -14.40 24.25 18.43
N PHE A 13 -14.74 23.32 17.53
CA PHE A 13 -13.93 22.15 17.27
C PHE A 13 -12.58 22.55 16.66
N LEU A 14 -12.58 23.47 15.69
CA LEU A 14 -11.35 24.00 15.14
C LEU A 14 -10.52 24.74 16.20
N ASP A 15 -11.14 25.56 17.05
CA ASP A 15 -10.45 26.28 18.12
C ASP A 15 -9.81 25.30 19.11
N LYS A 16 -10.51 24.24 19.47
CA LYS A 16 -9.99 23.17 20.32
C LYS A 16 -8.82 22.43 19.65
N THR A 17 -8.94 22.06 18.38
CA THR A 17 -7.84 21.43 17.62
C THR A 17 -6.62 22.36 17.54
N MET A 18 -6.82 23.67 17.32
CA MET A 18 -5.72 24.64 17.32
C MET A 18 -5.03 24.73 18.68
N VAL A 19 -5.79 24.71 19.77
CA VAL A 19 -5.24 24.72 21.14
C VAL A 19 -4.49 23.42 21.44
N GLU A 20 -5.03 22.26 21.08
CA GLU A 20 -4.36 20.96 21.26
C GLU A 20 -3.05 20.87 20.46
N MET A 21 -3.05 21.36 19.22
CA MET A 21 -1.84 21.43 18.39
C MET A 21 -0.78 22.39 18.99
N ASP A 22 -1.21 23.51 19.58
CA ASP A 22 -0.31 24.49 20.22
C ASP A 22 0.21 24.00 21.59
N MET A 23 -0.59 23.26 22.36
CA MET A 23 -0.17 22.64 23.63
C MET A 23 0.85 21.53 23.39
N ALA A 24 0.65 20.69 22.36
CA ALA A 24 1.64 19.69 21.95
C ALA A 24 2.99 20.32 21.57
N PHE A 25 2.99 21.56 21.07
CA PHE A 25 4.19 22.33 20.77
C PHE A 25 4.88 22.87 22.04
N LYS A 26 4.12 23.33 23.05
CA LYS A 26 4.66 23.92 24.30
C LYS A 26 5.20 22.90 25.29
N GLU A 27 4.59 21.71 25.35
CA GLU A 27 4.96 20.68 26.33
C GLU A 27 6.17 19.81 25.91
N GLY A 28 6.80 20.12 24.76
CA GLY A 28 7.94 19.33 24.28
C GLY A 28 7.57 17.90 23.87
N GLY A 29 6.28 17.65 23.67
CA GLY A 29 5.70 16.33 23.46
C GLY A 29 5.16 16.17 22.05
N TYR A 30 5.99 16.34 21.02
CA TYR A 30 5.66 15.67 19.75
C TYR A 30 6.18 14.23 19.86
N PRO A 31 5.31 13.21 19.82
CA PRO A 31 5.71 11.81 19.97
C PRO A 31 6.57 11.27 18.81
N TYR A 32 6.93 12.12 17.85
CA TYR A 32 7.68 11.77 16.64
C TYR A 32 9.06 12.45 16.59
N GLY A 33 9.94 12.02 17.49
CA GLY A 33 11.38 11.87 17.22
C GLY A 33 12.26 13.12 17.13
N TRP A 34 11.75 14.33 17.30
CA TRP A 34 12.62 15.49 17.54
C TRP A 34 12.86 15.61 19.03
N SER A 35 14.09 15.34 19.48
CA SER A 35 14.46 15.56 20.87
C SER A 35 14.18 17.02 21.24
N ASN A 36 13.75 17.24 22.48
CA ASN A 36 13.44 18.55 23.05
C ASN A 36 14.49 19.63 22.74
N GLU A 37 15.77 19.27 22.56
CA GLU A 37 16.82 20.21 22.18
C GLU A 37 16.66 20.86 20.81
N ALA A 38 16.10 20.19 19.80
CA ALA A 38 15.99 20.75 18.46
C ALA A 38 14.78 21.70 18.31
N CYS A 39 13.66 21.39 18.98
CA CYS A 39 12.48 22.25 19.02
C CYS A 39 12.61 23.39 20.06
N GLN A 40 13.28 23.19 21.21
CA GLN A 40 13.57 24.30 22.12
C GLN A 40 14.61 25.28 21.55
N LYS A 41 15.55 24.83 20.71
CA LYS A 41 16.44 25.72 19.94
C LYS A 41 15.76 26.39 18.74
N ALA A 42 14.52 26.01 18.41
CA ALA A 42 13.67 26.73 17.47
C ALA A 42 12.85 27.85 18.14
N SER A 43 13.17 28.19 19.39
CA SER A 43 12.84 29.51 19.94
C SER A 43 13.56 30.59 19.12
N VAL A 44 12.76 31.30 18.32
CA VAL A 44 13.06 32.59 17.66
C VAL A 44 14.45 32.61 16.99
N PHE A 45 14.53 32.06 15.78
CA PHE A 45 15.68 32.37 14.93
C PHE A 45 15.56 33.84 14.51
N SER A 46 16.57 34.67 14.79
CA SER A 46 16.62 36.01 14.20
C SER A 46 16.61 35.89 12.67
N GLU A 47 16.00 36.86 11.96
CA GLU A 47 15.94 36.85 10.50
C GLU A 47 17.34 36.68 9.87
N GLU A 48 18.37 37.23 10.52
CA GLU A 48 19.77 37.08 10.13
C GLU A 48 20.28 35.63 10.29
N LYS A 49 19.95 34.96 11.40
CA LYS A 49 20.27 33.54 11.60
C LYS A 49 19.54 32.68 10.57
N VAL A 50 18.25 32.94 10.30
CA VAL A 50 17.48 32.28 9.23
C VAL A 50 18.13 32.51 7.87
N ARG A 51 18.53 33.73 7.51
CA ARG A 51 19.22 34.03 6.24
C ARG A 51 20.55 33.30 6.11
N LYS A 52 21.38 33.30 7.16
CA LYS A 52 22.66 32.59 7.21
C LYS A 52 22.49 31.07 7.10
N GLU A 53 21.40 30.56 7.67
CA GLU A 53 21.02 29.15 7.65
C GLU A 53 20.28 28.71 6.37
N LEU A 54 19.64 29.63 5.65
CA LEU A 54 19.11 29.42 4.29
C LEU A 54 20.26 29.26 3.30
N THR A 55 21.31 30.09 3.40
CA THR A 55 22.53 29.92 2.57
C THR A 55 23.24 28.57 2.78
N SER A 56 22.95 27.82 3.85
CA SER A 56 23.50 26.48 4.11
C SER A 56 22.64 25.31 3.61
N LEU A 57 21.46 25.57 3.00
CA LEU A 57 20.53 24.56 2.48
C LEU A 57 21.11 23.56 1.47
N LYS A 58 22.31 23.85 0.94
CA LYS A 58 23.06 22.98 0.02
C LYS A 58 23.40 21.61 0.63
N LYS A 59 23.58 21.49 1.95
CA LYS A 59 23.81 20.20 2.62
C LYS A 59 22.49 19.66 3.19
N PRO A 60 21.97 18.52 2.70
CA PRO A 60 20.80 17.90 3.32
C PRO A 60 21.14 17.52 4.76
N ILE A 61 20.22 17.74 5.69
CA ILE A 61 20.34 17.12 7.01
C ILE A 61 20.08 15.64 6.77
N HIS A 62 21.11 14.80 6.90
CA HIS A 62 20.93 13.37 7.07
C HIS A 62 20.30 13.17 8.45
N ALA A 63 19.01 13.52 8.57
CA ALA A 63 18.20 13.05 9.67
C ALA A 63 18.33 11.54 9.61
N ARG A 64 18.73 10.93 10.74
CA ARG A 64 18.71 9.47 10.86
C ARG A 64 17.34 9.01 10.35
N SER A 65 17.33 7.95 9.56
CA SER A 65 16.15 7.46 8.83
C SER A 65 14.95 7.12 9.73
N ASP A 66 15.15 7.09 11.05
CA ASP A 66 14.17 6.88 12.10
C ASP A 66 13.41 8.16 12.55
N GLN A 67 13.86 9.37 12.20
CA GLN A 67 13.15 10.64 12.51
C GLN A 67 12.13 11.09 11.43
N ALA A 68 11.73 10.17 10.56
CA ALA A 68 10.75 10.31 9.48
C ALA A 68 9.39 10.93 9.89
N GLY A 69 9.03 10.86 11.17
CA GLY A 69 7.72 11.30 11.67
C GLY A 69 7.49 12.83 11.68
N GLY A 70 8.51 13.66 11.42
CA GLY A 70 8.37 15.12 11.49
C GLY A 70 7.70 15.79 10.28
N CYS A 71 7.80 15.22 9.07
CA CYS A 71 7.37 15.93 7.84
C CYS A 71 5.85 16.09 7.72
N LEU A 72 5.09 15.06 8.11
CA LEU A 72 3.63 15.09 8.12
C LEU A 72 3.07 16.16 9.07
N PRO A 73 3.41 16.18 10.38
CA PRO A 73 2.91 17.20 11.29
C PRO A 73 3.39 18.59 10.91
N MET A 74 4.65 18.76 10.46
CA MET A 74 5.13 20.06 9.98
C MET A 74 4.33 20.57 8.78
N GLY A 75 4.08 19.71 7.78
CA GLY A 75 3.27 20.07 6.60
C GLY A 75 1.83 20.43 6.97
N ALA A 76 1.18 19.60 7.79
CA ALA A 76 -0.18 19.86 8.25
C ALA A 76 -0.28 21.17 9.06
N MET A 77 0.62 21.38 10.02
CA MET A 77 0.68 22.59 10.83
C MET A 77 0.91 23.84 10.00
N THR A 78 1.80 23.76 9.00
CA THR A 78 2.04 24.87 8.08
C THR A 78 0.74 25.28 7.38
N LEU A 79 0.02 24.31 6.80
CA LEU A 79 -1.22 24.59 6.08
C LEU A 79 -2.29 25.15 7.02
N VAL A 80 -2.39 24.63 8.23
CA VAL A 80 -3.35 25.10 9.24
C VAL A 80 -3.06 26.54 9.65
N HIS A 81 -1.82 26.87 10.05
CA HIS A 81 -1.45 28.24 10.43
C HIS A 81 -1.49 29.21 9.25
N GLN A 82 -1.27 28.75 8.02
CA GLN A 82 -1.41 29.56 6.81
C GLN A 82 -2.88 29.87 6.49
N LEU A 83 -3.76 28.86 6.54
CA LEU A 83 -5.19 29.01 6.23
C LEU A 83 -5.92 29.77 7.34
N ARG A 84 -5.45 29.67 8.58
CA ARG A 84 -6.06 30.30 9.74
C ARG A 84 -4.98 30.79 10.72
N PRO A 85 -4.40 31.98 10.48
CA PRO A 85 -3.52 32.62 11.45
C PRO A 85 -4.28 32.83 12.76
N TRP A 86 -3.90 32.11 13.82
CA TRP A 86 -4.60 32.12 15.12
C TRP A 86 -3.85 32.92 16.18
N LYS A 87 -2.55 33.13 15.99
CA LYS A 87 -1.65 33.93 16.84
C LYS A 87 -0.67 34.73 15.98
N ASP A 88 -0.11 35.80 16.55
CA ASP A 88 0.81 36.70 15.87
C ASP A 88 2.08 36.00 15.35
N TYR A 89 2.51 34.91 15.99
CA TYR A 89 3.66 34.10 15.55
C TYR A 89 3.34 33.10 14.43
N SER A 90 2.08 32.97 13.98
CA SER A 90 1.70 31.96 12.97
C SER A 90 2.49 32.10 11.68
N ALA A 91 2.78 33.33 11.25
CA ALA A 91 3.56 33.60 10.05
C ALA A 91 5.02 33.14 10.18
N GLU A 92 5.64 33.36 11.34
CA GLU A 92 7.00 32.91 11.63
C GLU A 92 7.08 31.38 11.68
N LEU A 93 6.10 30.75 12.33
CA LEU A 93 6.02 29.29 12.44
C LEU A 93 5.84 28.62 11.06
N VAL A 94 4.95 29.16 10.23
CA VAL A 94 4.78 28.74 8.83
C VAL A 94 6.09 28.84 8.06
N ARG A 95 6.81 29.96 8.19
CA ARG A 95 8.12 30.16 7.55
C ARG A 95 9.14 29.11 8.02
N ASN A 96 9.25 28.91 9.34
CA ASN A 96 10.22 27.98 9.92
C ASN A 96 9.95 26.52 9.54
N HIS A 97 8.69 26.09 9.54
CA HIS A 97 8.31 24.74 9.13
C HIS A 97 8.65 24.46 7.66
N VAL A 98 8.41 25.41 6.77
CA VAL A 98 8.70 25.22 5.34
C VAL A 98 10.22 25.14 5.08
N ILE A 99 11.01 25.93 5.81
CA ILE A 99 12.48 25.83 5.78
C ILE A 99 12.93 24.46 6.32
N ALA A 100 12.35 24.00 7.42
CA ALA A 100 12.64 22.69 7.99
C ALA A 100 12.27 21.55 7.02
N LEU A 101 11.14 21.65 6.32
CA LEU A 101 10.74 20.70 5.28
C LEU A 101 11.76 20.66 4.12
N ALA A 102 12.23 21.81 3.64
CA ALA A 102 13.26 21.84 2.59
C ALA A 102 14.60 21.22 3.03
N ARG A 103 14.97 21.37 4.31
CA ARG A 103 16.13 20.69 4.90
C ARG A 103 15.92 19.19 5.00
N ALA A 104 14.72 18.80 5.43
CA ALA A 104 14.28 17.40 5.57
C ALA A 104 13.77 16.80 4.25
N ARG A 105 14.08 17.38 3.09
CA ARG A 105 13.58 16.91 1.78
C ARG A 105 13.79 15.43 1.54
N GLY A 106 14.89 14.84 2.06
CA GLY A 106 15.15 13.39 1.98
C GLY A 106 14.20 12.51 2.80
N ALA A 107 13.44 13.08 3.72
CA ALA A 107 12.50 12.39 4.58
C ALA A 107 11.02 12.63 4.21
N ILE A 108 10.73 13.56 3.30
CA ILE A 108 9.34 13.96 2.98
C ILE A 108 8.45 12.79 2.51
N VAL A 109 8.98 11.85 1.73
CA VAL A 109 8.24 10.64 1.30
C VAL A 109 8.61 9.39 2.10
N ASN A 110 9.44 9.55 3.14
CA ASN A 110 9.88 8.50 4.05
C ASN A 110 9.03 8.61 5.31
N GLY A 111 7.92 7.87 5.36
CA GLY A 111 6.87 8.09 6.36
C GLY A 111 6.32 6.77 6.87
N HIS A 112 6.42 6.56 8.19
CA HIS A 112 5.77 5.44 8.86
C HIS A 112 4.25 5.60 8.74
N GLY A 113 3.58 4.69 8.05
CA GLY A 113 2.15 4.75 7.75
C GLY A 113 1.87 4.97 6.27
N SER A 114 1.95 6.22 5.80
CA SER A 114 1.68 6.58 4.40
C SER A 114 2.65 7.63 3.86
N GLY A 115 3.56 7.20 2.98
CA GLY A 115 4.46 8.09 2.27
C GLY A 115 3.71 9.10 1.39
N TYR A 116 2.50 8.78 0.93
CA TYR A 116 1.67 9.73 0.17
C TYR A 116 1.13 10.85 1.03
N ILE A 117 0.67 10.58 2.25
CA ILE A 117 0.14 11.62 3.14
C ILE A 117 1.28 12.52 3.63
N HIS A 118 2.44 11.93 3.97
CA HIS A 118 3.64 12.69 4.34
C HIS A 118 4.11 13.58 3.19
N GLY A 119 4.22 13.00 1.99
CA GLY A 119 4.55 13.71 0.77
C GLY A 119 3.55 14.82 0.46
N CYS A 120 2.25 14.52 0.49
CA CYS A 120 1.17 15.47 0.25
C CYS A 120 1.29 16.68 1.16
N TYR A 121 1.27 16.51 2.49
CA TYR A 121 1.24 17.64 3.40
C TYR A 121 2.53 18.44 3.36
N GLY A 122 3.70 17.79 3.32
CA GLY A 122 4.99 18.47 3.24
C GLY A 122 5.18 19.25 1.93
N LEU A 123 4.88 18.62 0.79
CA LEU A 123 5.00 19.27 -0.52
C LEU A 123 3.94 20.35 -0.73
N LEU A 124 2.70 20.11 -0.29
CA LEU A 124 1.62 21.09 -0.40
C LEU A 124 1.94 22.32 0.44
N ALA A 125 2.40 22.14 1.69
CA ALA A 125 2.87 23.23 2.54
C ALA A 125 4.00 24.04 1.91
N ALA A 126 5.01 23.36 1.36
CA ALA A 126 6.09 24.04 0.67
C ALA A 126 5.59 24.79 -0.57
N ALA A 127 4.70 24.20 -1.35
CA ALA A 127 4.17 24.80 -2.57
C ALA A 127 3.22 25.97 -2.30
N THR A 128 2.47 25.97 -1.19
CA THR A 128 1.53 27.06 -0.86
C THR A 128 2.20 28.26 -0.21
N VAL A 129 3.36 28.09 0.42
CA VAL A 129 4.05 29.13 1.19
C VAL A 129 5.36 29.58 0.52
N GLY A 130 6.01 28.70 -0.24
CA GLY A 130 7.38 28.87 -0.74
C GLY A 130 7.62 30.15 -1.54
N ASP A 131 6.60 30.65 -2.24
CA ASP A 131 6.63 31.85 -3.11
C ASP A 131 6.98 33.18 -2.38
N GLY A 132 7.23 33.18 -1.07
CA GLY A 132 7.63 34.37 -0.31
C GLY A 132 8.88 34.22 0.56
N ILE A 133 9.53 33.06 0.60
CA ILE A 133 10.64 32.77 1.52
C ILE A 133 12.00 33.01 0.83
N GLY A 134 12.22 34.23 0.32
CA GLY A 134 13.52 34.67 -0.20
C GLY A 134 13.94 34.05 -1.54
N LYS A 135 15.25 34.07 -1.83
CA LYS A 135 15.82 33.62 -3.12
C LYS A 135 15.80 32.09 -3.32
N ASP A 136 15.74 31.34 -2.23
CA ASP A 136 15.81 29.88 -2.24
C ASP A 136 14.41 29.31 -2.01
N ASP A 137 13.62 29.16 -3.08
CA ASP A 137 12.26 28.60 -3.01
C ASP A 137 12.29 27.19 -2.39
N PRO A 138 11.76 27.00 -1.17
CA PRO A 138 11.75 25.72 -0.48
C PRO A 138 11.05 24.63 -1.30
N PHE A 139 10.01 24.98 -2.06
CA PHE A 139 9.33 24.04 -2.94
C PHE A 139 10.25 23.60 -4.07
N ARG A 140 10.93 24.52 -4.74
CA ARG A 140 11.93 24.20 -5.78
C ARG A 140 13.03 23.27 -5.26
N ILE A 141 13.55 23.54 -4.07
CA ILE A 141 14.60 22.72 -3.44
C ILE A 141 14.14 21.28 -3.23
N ILE A 142 12.91 21.11 -2.73
CA ILE A 142 12.33 19.79 -2.52
C ILE A 142 12.08 19.10 -3.88
N MET A 143 11.50 19.83 -4.85
CA MET A 143 11.19 19.29 -6.17
C MET A 143 12.43 18.90 -6.97
N ASP A 144 13.53 19.66 -6.88
CA ASP A 144 14.79 19.30 -7.52
C ASP A 144 15.40 18.04 -6.94
N TYR A 145 15.28 17.85 -5.63
CA TYR A 145 15.68 16.61 -4.99
C TYR A 145 14.82 15.42 -5.45
N TYR A 146 13.51 15.61 -5.61
CA TYR A 146 12.59 14.54 -6.04
C TYR A 146 12.50 14.33 -7.56
N LYS A 147 13.02 15.24 -8.37
CA LYS A 147 12.97 15.17 -9.84
C LYS A 147 13.37 13.81 -10.43
N PRO A 148 14.50 13.18 -10.07
CA PRO A 148 14.83 11.86 -10.61
C PRO A 148 13.81 10.79 -10.20
N TYR A 149 13.28 10.85 -8.98
CA TYR A 149 12.31 9.89 -8.46
C TYR A 149 10.96 10.02 -9.17
N ILE A 150 10.48 11.25 -9.38
CA ILE A 150 9.24 11.55 -10.12
C ILE A 150 9.35 11.05 -11.57
N ASN A 151 10.49 11.27 -12.22
CA ASN A 151 10.71 10.83 -13.59
C ASN A 151 10.70 9.30 -13.72
N LEU A 152 11.30 8.59 -12.76
CA LEU A 152 11.31 7.14 -12.73
C LEU A 152 9.97 6.53 -12.26
N ALA A 153 9.16 7.30 -11.52
CA ALA A 153 7.81 6.93 -11.11
C ALA A 153 6.78 7.05 -12.25
N ARG A 154 7.07 7.82 -13.31
CA ARG A 154 6.12 8.09 -14.39
C ARG A 154 5.93 6.86 -15.29
N CYS A 155 4.69 6.43 -15.47
CA CYS A 155 4.29 5.38 -16.40
C CYS A 155 4.11 5.94 -17.82
N CYS A 156 4.09 5.05 -18.83
CA CYS A 156 3.88 5.40 -20.24
C CYS A 156 2.57 6.17 -20.50
N ASN A 157 1.53 5.93 -19.71
CA ASN A 157 0.25 6.63 -19.81
C ASN A 157 0.21 7.98 -19.04
N GLY A 158 1.35 8.46 -18.52
CA GLY A 158 1.44 9.71 -17.76
C GLY A 158 0.99 9.63 -16.29
N SER A 159 0.51 8.47 -15.84
CA SER A 159 0.27 8.19 -14.41
C SER A 159 1.59 8.02 -13.64
N PHE A 160 1.52 8.01 -12.32
CA PHE A 160 2.67 7.77 -11.45
C PHE A 160 2.50 6.47 -10.67
N TYR A 161 3.59 5.71 -10.54
CA TYR A 161 3.69 4.53 -9.70
C TYR A 161 4.63 4.80 -8.52
N THR A 162 4.41 4.13 -7.40
CA THR A 162 5.27 4.25 -6.22
C THR A 162 6.63 3.62 -6.47
N GLN A 163 7.72 4.32 -6.16
CA GLN A 163 9.06 3.74 -6.32
C GLN A 163 9.39 2.78 -5.16
N PRO A 164 9.57 1.48 -5.39
CA PRO A 164 9.63 0.46 -4.33
C PRO A 164 10.89 0.48 -3.45
N THR A 165 11.81 1.44 -3.61
CA THR A 165 13.20 1.31 -3.14
C THR A 165 13.61 2.31 -2.06
N ARG A 166 12.68 2.94 -1.32
CA ARG A 166 13.05 3.96 -0.33
C ARG A 166 12.65 3.68 1.10
N ASP A 167 11.58 2.92 1.33
CA ASP A 167 11.08 2.64 2.68
C ASP A 167 10.37 1.29 2.69
N ASP A 168 10.92 0.30 3.40
CA ASP A 168 10.32 -1.02 3.57
C ASP A 168 9.10 -1.00 4.50
N MET A 169 8.84 0.12 5.19
CA MET A 169 7.73 0.29 6.13
C MET A 169 6.57 1.16 5.61
N ASN A 170 6.64 1.64 4.38
CA ASN A 170 5.54 2.42 3.82
C ASN A 170 4.41 1.49 3.36
N GLY A 171 3.31 1.48 4.13
CA GLY A 171 2.13 0.62 3.89
C GLY A 171 1.42 0.87 2.57
N ASP A 172 1.76 1.96 1.89
CA ASP A 172 1.20 2.32 0.58
C ASP A 172 1.70 1.44 -0.57
N TYR A 173 2.90 0.84 -0.47
CA TYR A 173 3.52 0.12 -1.59
C TYR A 173 2.73 -1.12 -2.05
N GLY A 174 2.06 -1.81 -1.12
CA GLY A 174 1.32 -3.04 -1.41
C GLY A 174 -0.20 -2.88 -1.54
N ARG A 175 -0.75 -1.75 -1.09
CA ARG A 175 -2.22 -1.59 -0.91
C ARG A 175 -2.82 -0.43 -1.70
N SER A 176 -2.02 0.54 -2.14
CA SER A 176 -2.54 1.74 -2.79
C SER A 176 -2.54 1.59 -4.31
N THR A 177 -3.65 1.97 -4.94
CA THR A 177 -3.77 1.99 -6.41
C THR A 177 -2.87 3.07 -7.00
N ARG A 178 -2.51 2.97 -8.29
CA ARG A 178 -1.77 4.01 -9.04
C ARG A 178 -2.47 5.39 -9.03
N ASN A 179 -3.75 5.43 -8.69
CA ASN A 179 -4.53 6.66 -8.67
C ASN A 179 -4.10 7.58 -7.53
N LEU A 180 -3.74 7.03 -6.37
CA LEU A 180 -3.33 7.82 -5.22
C LEU A 180 -2.03 8.62 -5.45
N PRO A 181 -0.88 8.01 -5.84
CA PRO A 181 0.32 8.76 -6.19
C PRO A 181 0.06 9.79 -7.29
N THR A 182 -0.70 9.39 -8.31
CA THR A 182 -1.02 10.26 -9.44
C THR A 182 -1.80 11.49 -8.97
N ALA A 183 -2.81 11.30 -8.11
CA ALA A 183 -3.61 12.40 -7.56
C ALA A 183 -2.78 13.32 -6.66
N VAL A 184 -1.89 12.76 -5.81
CA VAL A 184 -0.98 13.54 -4.96
C VAL A 184 -0.08 14.44 -5.80
N TRP A 185 0.60 13.88 -6.81
CA TRP A 185 1.48 14.66 -7.66
C TRP A 185 0.74 15.68 -8.52
N ALA A 186 -0.43 15.31 -9.05
CA ALA A 186 -1.28 16.25 -9.76
C ALA A 186 -1.69 17.43 -8.87
N LEU A 187 -2.06 17.14 -7.61
CA LEU A 187 -2.37 18.16 -6.61
C LEU A 187 -1.17 19.06 -6.35
N VAL A 188 -0.02 18.52 -5.98
CA VAL A 188 1.20 19.30 -5.67
C VAL A 188 1.65 20.16 -6.85
N LEU A 189 1.77 19.58 -8.05
CA LEU A 189 2.27 20.28 -9.24
C LEU A 189 1.29 21.36 -9.76
N SER A 190 0.02 21.28 -9.36
CA SER A 190 -0.99 22.27 -9.71
C SER A 190 -0.93 23.52 -8.80
N VAL A 191 -0.32 23.44 -7.62
CA VAL A 191 -0.27 24.51 -6.62
C VAL A 191 0.35 25.80 -7.13
N PRO A 192 1.56 25.79 -7.72
CA PRO A 192 2.18 27.02 -8.22
C PRO A 192 1.36 27.67 -9.34
N LYS A 193 0.54 26.87 -10.05
CA LYS A 193 -0.31 27.34 -11.14
C LYS A 193 -1.66 27.86 -10.64
N ARG A 194 -1.95 27.75 -9.33
CA ARG A 194 -3.29 27.96 -8.74
C ARG A 194 -4.38 27.25 -9.55
N ALA A 195 -4.05 26.09 -10.12
CA ALA A 195 -4.90 25.45 -11.12
C ALA A 195 -6.12 24.76 -10.47
N LEU A 196 -6.11 24.57 -9.15
CA LEU A 196 -7.21 23.96 -8.40
C LEU A 196 -8.08 24.99 -7.67
N LEU A 197 -9.37 24.66 -7.54
CA LEU A 197 -10.36 25.43 -6.77
C LEU A 197 -9.93 25.73 -5.34
N VAL A 198 -9.28 24.76 -4.69
CA VAL A 198 -8.83 24.89 -3.29
C VAL A 198 -7.74 25.95 -3.11
N GLN A 199 -7.05 26.33 -4.20
CA GLN A 199 -5.99 27.36 -4.20
C GLN A 199 -6.54 28.77 -4.52
N GLY A 200 -7.86 28.95 -4.48
CA GLY A 200 -8.48 30.24 -4.71
C GLY A 200 -8.65 30.60 -6.19
N ARG A 201 -8.59 29.61 -7.10
CA ARG A 201 -9.15 29.77 -8.45
C ARG A 201 -10.63 30.13 -8.29
N LYS A 202 -10.99 31.36 -8.63
CA LYS A 202 -12.34 31.93 -8.41
C LYS A 202 -13.35 31.45 -9.47
N ASP A 203 -12.88 30.65 -10.40
CA ASP A 203 -13.43 30.51 -11.74
C ASP A 203 -13.17 29.09 -12.25
N TYR A 204 -14.05 28.17 -11.86
CA TYR A 204 -14.49 27.10 -12.75
C TYR A 204 -15.74 27.51 -13.55
N LYS A 205 -16.25 28.74 -13.42
CA LYS A 205 -17.22 29.27 -14.38
C LYS A 205 -16.50 29.43 -15.73
N GLY A 206 -16.40 28.33 -16.49
CA GLY A 206 -15.74 28.21 -17.79
C GLY A 206 -14.73 27.05 -17.91
N LYS A 207 -14.40 26.72 -19.17
CA LYS A 207 -13.44 25.76 -19.76
C LYS A 207 -13.40 24.30 -19.26
N MET A 208 -13.94 23.95 -18.08
CA MET A 208 -13.87 22.58 -17.52
C MET A 208 -15.01 22.19 -16.57
N ASP A 209 -16.02 23.05 -16.37
CA ASP A 209 -17.11 22.77 -15.42
C ASP A 209 -17.94 21.56 -15.85
N THR A 210 -18.24 21.47 -17.14
CA THR A 210 -18.99 20.35 -17.72
C THR A 210 -18.24 19.03 -17.51
N ALA A 211 -16.92 19.02 -17.76
CA ALA A 211 -16.07 17.86 -17.55
C ALA A 211 -16.02 17.41 -16.09
N TYR A 212 -15.88 18.36 -15.15
CA TYR A 212 -15.89 18.07 -13.73
C TYR A 212 -17.22 17.50 -13.25
N ARG A 213 -18.34 18.10 -13.67
CA ARG A 213 -19.68 17.60 -13.35
C ARG A 213 -19.91 16.18 -13.89
N ALA A 214 -19.35 15.84 -15.05
CA ALA A 214 -19.40 14.50 -15.60
C ALA A 214 -18.56 13.50 -14.79
N LEU A 215 -17.34 13.86 -14.38
CA LEU A 215 -16.46 13.00 -13.57
C LEU A 215 -17.02 12.70 -12.17
N LEU A 216 -17.83 13.60 -11.62
CA LEU A 216 -18.50 13.39 -10.34
C LEU A 216 -19.71 12.45 -10.42
N LYS A 217 -20.12 12.01 -11.61
CA LYS A 217 -21.27 11.11 -11.74
C LYS A 217 -20.87 9.69 -11.37
N ARG A 218 -21.83 8.99 -10.75
CA ARG A 218 -21.65 7.61 -10.26
C ARG A 218 -21.64 6.58 -11.39
N ASP A 219 -22.24 6.91 -12.53
CA ASP A 219 -22.35 6.03 -13.70
C ASP A 219 -22.04 6.80 -15.00
N PHE A 220 -21.64 6.07 -16.05
CA PHE A 220 -21.19 6.65 -17.30
C PHE A 220 -22.31 7.30 -18.11
N ALA A 221 -23.57 6.88 -17.92
CA ALA A 221 -24.69 7.49 -18.63
C ALA A 221 -25.05 8.86 -18.06
N ALA A 222 -25.02 9.01 -16.73
CA ALA A 222 -25.14 10.30 -16.09
C ALA A 222 -23.95 11.20 -16.46
N ALA A 223 -22.75 10.65 -16.58
CA ALA A 223 -21.58 11.38 -17.08
C ALA A 223 -21.80 11.85 -18.53
N ALA A 224 -22.20 10.96 -19.44
CA ALA A 224 -22.47 11.30 -20.83
C ALA A 224 -23.58 12.36 -20.98
N ARG A 225 -24.69 12.23 -20.23
CA ARG A 225 -25.75 13.25 -20.18
C ARG A 225 -25.24 14.60 -19.67
N ALA A 226 -24.35 14.61 -18.68
CA ALA A 226 -23.74 15.84 -18.20
C ALA A 226 -22.82 16.50 -19.23
N LEU A 227 -22.31 15.73 -20.20
CA LEU A 227 -21.51 16.21 -21.32
C LEU A 227 -22.37 16.60 -22.54
N GLN A 228 -23.67 16.30 -22.55
CA GLN A 228 -24.60 16.72 -23.60
C GLN A 228 -24.98 18.18 -23.36
N ASN A 229 -24.70 19.04 -24.35
CA ASN A 229 -24.90 20.50 -24.30
C ASN A 229 -23.90 21.23 -23.38
N PRO A 230 -22.58 21.09 -23.63
CA PRO A 230 -21.58 21.89 -22.94
C PRO A 230 -21.73 23.37 -23.30
N ALA A 231 -21.26 24.28 -22.43
CA ALA A 231 -21.04 25.66 -22.84
C ALA A 231 -20.07 25.72 -24.03
N ALA A 232 -20.12 26.77 -24.85
CA ALA A 232 -19.28 26.88 -26.05
C ALA A 232 -17.79 26.71 -25.73
N GLU A 233 -17.33 27.25 -24.60
CA GLU A 233 -15.95 27.09 -24.13
C GLU A 233 -15.58 25.67 -23.63
N ASP A 234 -16.56 24.84 -23.29
CA ASP A 234 -16.39 23.47 -22.78
C ASP A 234 -16.55 22.41 -23.87
N ALA A 235 -17.04 22.79 -25.06
CA ALA A 235 -17.37 21.88 -26.14
C ALA A 235 -16.21 20.95 -26.54
N PRO A 236 -14.96 21.43 -26.74
CA PRO A 236 -13.85 20.53 -27.12
C PRO A 236 -13.54 19.46 -26.08
N VAL A 237 -13.62 19.80 -24.79
CA VAL A 237 -13.35 18.86 -23.70
C VAL A 237 -14.50 17.85 -23.56
N ALA A 238 -15.74 18.33 -23.64
CA ALA A 238 -16.90 17.46 -23.59
C ALA A 238 -16.91 16.45 -24.76
N SER A 239 -16.56 16.90 -25.97
CA SER A 239 -16.36 16.02 -27.13
C SER A 239 -15.28 14.97 -26.88
N ALA A 240 -14.09 15.36 -26.40
CA ALA A 240 -13.00 14.41 -26.11
C ALA A 240 -13.37 13.37 -25.03
N LEU A 241 -14.13 13.78 -24.00
CA LEU A 241 -14.63 12.86 -22.98
C LEU A 241 -15.70 11.92 -23.52
N LEU A 242 -16.63 12.42 -24.35
CA LEU A 242 -17.63 11.58 -25.03
C LEU A 242 -16.98 10.57 -25.97
N GLU A 243 -15.95 10.97 -26.72
CA GLU A 243 -15.15 10.06 -27.56
C GLU A 243 -14.44 8.98 -26.74
N THR A 244 -13.91 9.35 -25.57
CA THR A 244 -13.30 8.39 -24.64
C THR A 244 -14.35 7.39 -24.13
N LEU A 245 -15.52 7.86 -23.70
CA LEU A 245 -16.62 6.99 -23.28
C LEU A 245 -17.10 6.07 -24.41
N ALA A 246 -17.21 6.60 -25.64
CA ALA A 246 -17.58 5.81 -26.80
C ALA A 246 -16.57 4.70 -27.10
N ARG A 247 -15.27 4.98 -26.94
CA ARG A 247 -14.20 3.99 -27.12
C ARG A 247 -14.26 2.89 -26.07
N GLU A 248 -14.47 3.24 -24.80
CA GLU A 248 -14.65 2.25 -23.72
C GLU A 248 -15.86 1.35 -23.97
N VAL A 249 -16.99 1.93 -24.41
CA VAL A 249 -18.18 1.17 -24.81
C VAL A 249 -17.87 0.22 -25.97
N GLN A 250 -17.14 0.67 -27.00
CA GLN A 250 -16.73 -0.18 -28.13
C GLN A 250 -15.83 -1.33 -27.70
N LEU A 251 -14.86 -1.08 -26.82
CA LEU A 251 -13.97 -2.11 -26.28
C LEU A 251 -14.76 -3.17 -25.51
N GLU A 252 -15.73 -2.75 -24.70
CA GLU A 252 -16.54 -3.68 -23.93
C GLU A 252 -17.47 -4.52 -24.82
N ILE A 253 -18.07 -3.91 -25.86
CA ILE A 253 -18.87 -4.64 -26.85
C ILE A 253 -18.02 -5.65 -27.60
N ALA A 254 -16.84 -5.26 -28.09
CA ALA A 254 -15.92 -6.18 -28.77
C ALA A 254 -15.52 -7.37 -27.87
N ALA A 255 -15.41 -7.13 -26.55
CA ALA A 255 -15.13 -8.20 -25.61
C ALA A 255 -16.32 -9.16 -25.40
N LEU A 256 -17.56 -8.65 -25.43
CA LEU A 256 -18.77 -9.47 -25.39
C LEU A 256 -18.93 -10.30 -26.68
N GLU A 257 -18.68 -9.70 -27.84
CA GLU A 257 -18.67 -10.39 -29.14
C GLU A 257 -17.60 -11.49 -29.19
N ALA A 258 -16.43 -11.26 -28.61
CA ALA A 258 -15.39 -12.28 -28.52
C ALA A 258 -15.80 -13.47 -27.64
N LEU A 259 -16.51 -13.21 -26.53
CA LEU A 259 -17.06 -14.26 -25.67
C LEU A 259 -18.16 -15.06 -26.37
N GLU A 260 -19.04 -14.39 -27.10
CA GLU A 260 -20.08 -15.03 -27.92
C GLU A 260 -19.45 -15.95 -28.98
N LYS A 261 -18.49 -15.43 -29.75
CA LYS A 261 -17.76 -16.19 -30.77
C LYS A 261 -17.01 -17.39 -30.20
N ALA A 262 -16.51 -17.27 -28.97
CA ALA A 262 -15.84 -18.37 -28.27
C ALA A 262 -16.82 -19.40 -27.68
N GLY A 263 -18.11 -19.09 -27.62
CA GLY A 263 -19.14 -19.92 -26.99
C GLY A 263 -19.11 -19.91 -25.46
N ASP A 264 -18.43 -18.94 -24.82
CA ASP A 264 -18.37 -18.83 -23.36
C ASP A 264 -19.55 -18.01 -22.83
N ILE A 265 -20.76 -18.56 -23.00
CA ILE A 265 -22.03 -17.89 -22.69
C ILE A 265 -22.15 -17.53 -21.18
N GLY A 266 -21.56 -18.35 -20.31
CA GLY A 266 -21.53 -18.13 -18.87
C GLY A 266 -20.62 -16.97 -18.43
N GLU A 267 -19.50 -16.70 -19.12
CA GLU A 267 -18.73 -15.47 -18.88
C GLU A 267 -19.35 -14.26 -19.61
N LEU A 268 -19.93 -14.47 -20.80
CA LEU A 268 -20.71 -13.44 -21.51
C LEU A 268 -21.81 -12.87 -20.62
N GLN A 269 -22.64 -13.70 -19.99
CA GLN A 269 -23.71 -13.25 -19.10
C GLN A 269 -23.16 -12.45 -17.90
N ALA A 270 -22.10 -12.96 -17.26
CA ALA A 270 -21.49 -12.32 -16.11
C ALA A 270 -20.89 -10.95 -16.48
N ARG A 271 -20.23 -10.87 -17.64
CA ARG A 271 -19.64 -9.64 -18.16
C ARG A 271 -20.69 -8.64 -18.62
N LEU A 272 -21.72 -9.09 -19.34
CA LEU A 272 -22.85 -8.27 -19.75
C LEU A 272 -23.56 -7.65 -18.55
N SER A 273 -23.78 -8.41 -17.46
CA SER A 273 -24.38 -7.87 -16.23
C SER A 273 -23.54 -6.73 -15.62
N ARG A 274 -22.19 -6.85 -15.63
CA ARG A 274 -21.28 -5.79 -15.17
C ARG A 274 -21.33 -4.58 -16.12
N ALA A 275 -21.24 -4.82 -17.42
CA ALA A 275 -21.33 -3.79 -18.44
C ALA A 275 -22.66 -3.03 -18.39
N LYS A 276 -23.81 -3.68 -18.17
CA LYS A 276 -25.12 -3.03 -17.99
C LYS A 276 -25.14 -2.09 -16.79
N SER A 277 -24.49 -2.45 -15.69
CA SER A 277 -24.39 -1.57 -14.52
C SER A 277 -23.55 -0.31 -14.78
N GLN A 278 -22.60 -0.38 -15.72
CA GLN A 278 -21.69 0.70 -16.06
C GLN A 278 -22.24 1.57 -17.20
N PHE A 279 -22.69 0.94 -18.28
CA PHE A 279 -23.02 1.54 -19.57
C PHE A 279 -24.49 1.42 -19.97
N GLY A 280 -25.33 0.72 -19.20
CA GLY A 280 -26.71 0.35 -19.60
C GLY A 280 -27.67 1.49 -19.88
N ALA A 281 -27.32 2.73 -19.49
CA ALA A 281 -28.12 3.92 -19.80
C ALA A 281 -27.56 4.75 -20.97
N LEU A 282 -26.54 4.26 -21.68
CA LEU A 282 -26.06 4.81 -22.95
C LEU A 282 -26.78 4.14 -24.12
N GLU A 283 -27.39 4.92 -25.01
CA GLU A 283 -28.20 4.39 -26.13
C GLU A 283 -27.38 3.53 -27.10
N ASN A 284 -26.16 3.95 -27.45
CA ASN A 284 -25.26 3.18 -28.31
C ASN A 284 -24.82 1.84 -27.71
N PHE A 285 -24.85 1.70 -26.38
CA PHE A 285 -24.62 0.42 -25.71
C PHE A 285 -25.88 -0.44 -25.76
N LYS A 286 -27.05 0.12 -25.39
CA LYS A 286 -28.34 -0.60 -25.42
C LYS A 286 -28.63 -1.22 -26.78
N GLU A 287 -28.49 -0.45 -27.85
CA GLU A 287 -28.75 -0.91 -29.22
C GLU A 287 -27.88 -2.12 -29.57
N LYS A 288 -26.60 -2.09 -29.17
CA LYS A 288 -25.62 -3.12 -29.52
C LYS A 288 -25.62 -4.34 -28.61
N VAL A 289 -26.22 -4.27 -27.42
CA VAL A 289 -26.28 -5.43 -26.52
C VAL A 289 -27.62 -6.16 -26.54
N GLY A 290 -28.62 -5.62 -27.25
CA GLY A 290 -29.95 -6.23 -27.34
C GLY A 290 -29.92 -7.68 -27.83
N HIS A 291 -29.08 -7.99 -28.83
CA HIS A 291 -28.97 -9.36 -29.35
C HIS A 291 -28.41 -10.35 -28.32
N PHE A 292 -27.48 -9.92 -27.45
CA PHE A 292 -27.01 -10.77 -26.35
C PHE A 292 -28.12 -11.07 -25.35
N GLU A 293 -28.96 -10.07 -25.05
CA GLU A 293 -30.09 -10.25 -24.13
C GLU A 293 -31.13 -11.21 -24.68
N GLU A 294 -31.47 -11.06 -25.97
CA GLU A 294 -32.34 -11.97 -26.69
C GLU A 294 -31.75 -13.38 -26.75
N GLY A 295 -30.46 -13.50 -27.09
CA GLY A 295 -29.72 -14.76 -27.11
C GLY A 295 -29.78 -15.49 -25.77
N LEU A 296 -29.61 -14.78 -24.64
CA LEU A 296 -29.69 -15.36 -23.29
C LEU A 296 -31.09 -15.90 -22.94
N GLN A 297 -32.14 -15.51 -23.66
CA GLN A 297 -33.48 -16.08 -23.53
C GLN A 297 -33.73 -17.29 -24.42
N GLN A 298 -32.86 -17.58 -25.39
CA GLN A 298 -33.00 -18.73 -26.27
C GLN A 298 -32.56 -20.03 -25.57
N GLU A 299 -33.25 -21.13 -25.87
CA GLU A 299 -32.99 -22.44 -25.26
C GLU A 299 -31.54 -22.93 -25.38
N PRO A 300 -30.82 -22.75 -26.52
CA PRO A 300 -29.42 -23.15 -26.62
C PRO A 300 -28.52 -22.48 -25.58
N TRP A 301 -28.70 -21.17 -25.36
CA TRP A 301 -27.88 -20.42 -24.40
C TRP A 301 -28.28 -20.72 -22.96
N LYS A 302 -29.58 -20.94 -22.66
CA LYS A 302 -30.02 -21.38 -21.33
C LYS A 302 -29.37 -22.71 -20.94
N LEU A 303 -29.25 -23.65 -21.89
CA LEU A 303 -28.55 -24.90 -21.67
C LEU A 303 -27.08 -24.64 -21.35
N GLU A 304 -26.38 -23.84 -22.17
CA GLU A 304 -24.97 -23.48 -21.93
C GLU A 304 -24.76 -22.80 -20.57
N LEU A 305 -25.66 -21.90 -20.14
CA LEU A 305 -25.60 -21.28 -18.81
C LEU A 305 -25.71 -22.32 -17.67
N LYS A 306 -26.60 -23.30 -17.82
CA LYS A 306 -26.74 -24.40 -16.86
C LYS A 306 -25.48 -25.26 -16.84
N LEU A 307 -24.90 -25.55 -18.00
CA LEU A 307 -23.64 -26.29 -18.10
C LEU A 307 -22.48 -25.52 -17.48
N ALA A 308 -22.39 -24.20 -17.71
CA ALA A 308 -21.41 -23.32 -17.09
C ALA A 308 -21.49 -23.34 -15.56
N ALA A 309 -22.70 -23.26 -15.00
CA ALA A 309 -22.93 -23.30 -13.57
C ALA A 309 -22.52 -24.66 -12.96
N ASN A 310 -22.93 -25.77 -13.59
CA ASN A 310 -22.57 -27.11 -13.15
C ASN A 310 -21.05 -27.35 -13.22
N TYR A 311 -20.41 -26.92 -14.31
CA TYR A 311 -18.96 -26.99 -14.47
C TYR A 311 -18.23 -26.23 -13.35
N ARG A 312 -18.61 -24.96 -13.08
CA ARG A 312 -18.02 -24.17 -11.99
C ARG A 312 -18.19 -24.85 -10.63
N GLN A 313 -19.38 -25.40 -10.35
CA GLN A 313 -19.64 -26.13 -9.11
C GLN A 313 -18.75 -27.37 -8.95
N LEU A 314 -18.58 -28.16 -10.02
CA LEU A 314 -17.72 -29.35 -10.02
C LEU A 314 -16.25 -28.99 -9.85
N VAL A 315 -15.77 -27.96 -10.55
CA VAL A 315 -14.39 -27.46 -10.41
C VAL A 315 -14.15 -26.98 -8.97
N ASP A 316 -15.09 -26.26 -8.37
CA ASP A 316 -14.95 -25.79 -6.98
C ASP A 316 -15.02 -26.93 -5.96
N ALA A 317 -15.81 -27.97 -6.23
CA ALA A 317 -15.80 -29.20 -5.43
C ALA A 317 -14.46 -29.92 -5.51
N LEU A 318 -13.86 -30.01 -6.71
CA LEU A 318 -12.54 -30.58 -6.93
C LEU A 318 -11.45 -29.76 -6.21
N LYS A 319 -11.48 -28.42 -6.29
CA LYS A 319 -10.54 -27.54 -5.57
C LYS A 319 -10.58 -27.75 -4.06
N ARG A 320 -11.78 -27.93 -3.49
CA ARG A 320 -11.98 -28.09 -2.04
C ARG A 320 -11.53 -29.46 -1.53
N ASN A 321 -11.87 -30.53 -2.25
CA ASN A 321 -11.69 -31.89 -1.75
C ASN A 321 -10.45 -32.59 -2.30
N LYS A 322 -9.94 -32.17 -3.47
CA LYS A 322 -8.73 -32.70 -4.11
C LYS A 322 -8.70 -34.24 -4.21
N THR A 323 -9.81 -34.86 -4.58
CA THR A 323 -9.88 -36.33 -4.74
C THR A 323 -10.08 -36.75 -6.19
N ALA A 324 -9.58 -37.95 -6.54
CA ALA A 324 -9.79 -38.55 -7.86
C ALA A 324 -11.29 -38.78 -8.17
N ALA A 325 -12.13 -38.96 -7.15
CA ALA A 325 -13.57 -39.12 -7.33
C ALA A 325 -14.21 -37.87 -7.98
N TYR A 326 -13.88 -36.66 -7.49
CA TYR A 326 -14.40 -35.43 -8.08
C TYR A 326 -13.85 -35.17 -9.49
N ALA A 327 -12.62 -35.59 -9.78
CA ALA A 327 -12.10 -35.55 -11.15
C ALA A 327 -12.87 -36.50 -12.08
N GLY A 328 -13.25 -37.68 -11.59
CA GLY A 328 -14.13 -38.62 -12.30
C GLY A 328 -15.55 -38.08 -12.54
N ASP A 329 -16.12 -37.32 -11.60
CA ASP A 329 -17.40 -36.63 -11.81
C ASP A 329 -17.30 -35.58 -12.92
N LEU A 330 -16.18 -34.85 -12.94
CA LEU A 330 -15.89 -33.81 -13.92
C LEU A 330 -15.67 -34.41 -15.32
N GLN A 331 -14.97 -35.55 -15.40
CA GLN A 331 -14.82 -36.31 -16.65
C GLN A 331 -16.17 -36.83 -17.17
N ARG A 332 -17.00 -37.45 -16.32
CA ARG A 332 -18.34 -37.95 -16.71
C ARG A 332 -19.25 -36.82 -17.18
N PHE A 333 -19.17 -35.66 -16.54
CA PHE A 333 -19.87 -34.45 -17.00
C PHE A 333 -19.37 -34.03 -18.39
N GLY A 334 -18.06 -34.02 -18.60
CA GLY A 334 -17.45 -33.66 -19.88
C GLY A 334 -17.81 -34.60 -21.03
N GLU A 335 -17.81 -35.91 -20.79
CA GLU A 335 -18.20 -36.94 -21.74
C GLU A 335 -19.69 -36.84 -22.14
N LYS A 336 -20.55 -36.48 -21.17
CA LYS A 336 -21.99 -36.28 -21.42
C LYS A 336 -22.30 -35.06 -22.30
N TYR A 337 -21.47 -34.02 -22.24
CA TYR A 337 -21.71 -32.75 -22.92
C TYR A 337 -20.54 -32.31 -23.80
N LEU A 338 -19.98 -33.25 -24.58
CA LEU A 338 -18.77 -33.04 -25.38
C LEU A 338 -18.89 -31.88 -26.40
N ASP A 339 -20.10 -31.62 -26.88
CA ASP A 339 -20.38 -30.55 -27.84
C ASP A 339 -20.31 -29.15 -27.20
N SER A 340 -20.55 -29.05 -25.89
CA SER A 340 -20.46 -27.80 -25.13
C SER A 340 -19.01 -27.44 -24.80
N LEU A 341 -18.71 -26.13 -24.81
CA LEU A 341 -17.42 -25.61 -24.36
C LEU A 341 -17.07 -26.09 -22.94
N TYR A 342 -18.05 -26.05 -22.03
CA TYR A 342 -17.85 -26.44 -20.64
C TYR A 342 -17.64 -27.94 -20.46
N GLY A 343 -18.23 -28.77 -21.33
CA GLY A 343 -17.96 -30.21 -21.34
C GLY A 343 -16.52 -30.51 -21.77
N ARG A 344 -16.03 -29.86 -22.84
CA ARG A 344 -14.63 -29.99 -23.27
C ARG A 344 -13.65 -29.54 -22.20
N TRP A 345 -13.91 -28.39 -21.58
CA TRP A 345 -13.12 -27.89 -20.45
C TRP A 345 -13.12 -28.84 -19.26
N ALA A 346 -14.26 -29.47 -18.96
CA ALA A 346 -14.33 -30.44 -17.89
C ALA A 346 -13.40 -31.65 -18.16
N VAL A 347 -13.41 -32.21 -19.37
CA VAL A 347 -12.50 -33.30 -19.73
C VAL A 347 -11.03 -32.88 -19.58
N GLU A 348 -10.67 -31.68 -20.03
CA GLU A 348 -9.31 -31.15 -19.93
C GLU A 348 -8.86 -30.98 -18.47
N VAL A 349 -9.71 -30.35 -17.64
CA VAL A 349 -9.42 -30.14 -16.21
C VAL A 349 -9.30 -31.46 -15.47
N ALA A 350 -10.20 -32.42 -15.74
CA ALA A 350 -10.14 -33.74 -15.12
C ALA A 350 -8.84 -34.48 -15.50
N LYS A 351 -8.48 -34.46 -16.79
CA LYS A 351 -7.28 -35.09 -17.31
C LYS A 351 -6.00 -34.49 -16.71
N GLU A 352 -5.91 -33.17 -16.67
CA GLU A 352 -4.77 -32.46 -16.07
C GLU A 352 -4.66 -32.79 -14.58
N TYR A 353 -5.77 -32.75 -13.84
CA TYR A 353 -5.77 -33.06 -12.42
C TYR A 353 -5.35 -34.50 -12.13
N LEU A 354 -5.81 -35.48 -12.91
CA LEU A 354 -5.41 -36.89 -12.74
C LEU A 354 -3.94 -37.12 -13.08
N ALA A 355 -3.38 -36.34 -14.01
CA ALA A 355 -1.98 -36.46 -14.41
C ALA A 355 -1.02 -35.77 -13.43
N SER A 356 -1.32 -34.53 -13.02
CA SER A 356 -0.39 -33.68 -12.26
C SER A 356 -0.81 -33.40 -10.82
N GLY A 357 -2.05 -33.73 -10.44
CA GLY A 357 -2.64 -33.32 -9.15
C GLY A 357 -2.92 -31.82 -9.06
N THR A 358 -2.77 -31.07 -10.15
CA THR A 358 -3.01 -29.62 -10.21
C THR A 358 -4.23 -29.28 -11.06
N ILE A 359 -4.92 -28.21 -10.71
CA ILE A 359 -6.11 -27.74 -11.44
C ILE A 359 -5.69 -26.55 -12.29
N LYS A 360 -5.69 -26.73 -13.61
CA LYS A 360 -5.49 -25.64 -14.57
C LYS A 360 -6.81 -25.31 -15.23
N ASN A 361 -7.36 -24.12 -14.96
CA ASN A 361 -8.61 -23.72 -15.60
C ASN A 361 -8.31 -23.32 -17.06
N PRO A 362 -8.92 -23.96 -18.05
CA PRO A 362 -8.91 -23.45 -19.40
C PRO A 362 -9.61 -22.07 -19.42
N SER A 363 -9.07 -21.16 -20.22
CA SER A 363 -9.64 -19.84 -20.41
C SER A 363 -9.53 -19.46 -21.88
N VAL A 364 -10.56 -18.82 -22.41
CA VAL A 364 -10.50 -18.24 -23.76
C VAL A 364 -9.58 -17.03 -23.69
N ALA A 365 -8.51 -17.03 -24.48
CA ALA A 365 -7.68 -15.84 -24.65
C ALA A 365 -8.49 -14.79 -25.43
N ILE A 366 -9.07 -13.82 -24.72
CA ILE A 366 -9.77 -12.69 -25.35
C ILE A 366 -8.73 -11.66 -25.77
N VAL A 367 -8.42 -11.61 -27.06
CA VAL A 367 -7.58 -10.54 -27.62
C VAL A 367 -8.49 -9.36 -27.97
N THR A 368 -8.65 -8.43 -27.03
CA THR A 368 -9.28 -7.13 -27.31
C THR A 368 -8.25 -6.16 -27.87
N THR A 369 -8.05 -6.18 -29.18
CA THR A 369 -7.38 -5.10 -29.90
C THR A 369 -8.40 -4.40 -30.77
N VAL A 370 -8.81 -3.20 -30.37
CA VAL A 370 -9.44 -2.26 -31.30
C VAL A 370 -8.29 -1.59 -32.03
N GLU A 371 -8.18 -1.81 -33.35
CA GLU A 371 -7.24 -1.05 -34.17
C GLU A 371 -7.55 0.44 -33.99
N ALA A 372 -6.65 1.14 -33.30
CA ALA A 372 -6.78 2.57 -33.11
C ALA A 372 -6.62 3.23 -34.49
N ASN A 373 -7.72 3.76 -35.03
CA ASN A 373 -7.68 4.60 -36.22
C ASN A 373 -6.81 5.85 -35.95
N GLY A 374 -5.51 5.76 -36.26
CA GLY A 374 -4.59 6.80 -36.76
C GLY A 374 -4.48 8.18 -36.11
N ALA A 375 -5.18 8.53 -35.03
CA ALA A 375 -5.14 9.89 -34.49
C ALA A 375 -3.90 10.14 -33.63
N THR A 376 -2.95 10.92 -34.16
CA THR A 376 -1.72 11.32 -33.48
C THR A 376 -2.02 12.30 -32.34
N PRO A 377 -1.52 12.10 -31.10
CA PRO A 377 -1.72 13.04 -30.01
C PRO A 377 -0.90 14.33 -30.22
N PRO A 378 -1.40 15.51 -29.79
CA PRO A 378 -0.71 16.78 -29.99
C PRO A 378 0.55 16.89 -29.10
N ALA A 379 1.64 17.39 -29.71
CA ALA A 379 2.95 17.50 -29.09
C ALA A 379 3.03 18.59 -28.00
N THR A 380 3.70 18.27 -26.89
CA THR A 380 4.01 19.21 -25.80
C THR A 380 5.41 19.82 -25.99
N PRO A 381 5.61 21.15 -25.87
CA PRO A 381 6.91 21.78 -26.09
C PRO A 381 7.86 21.67 -24.88
N ALA A 382 9.15 21.50 -25.17
CA ALA A 382 10.24 21.30 -24.22
C ALA A 382 10.83 22.63 -23.70
N VAL A 383 11.29 22.64 -22.44
CA VAL A 383 12.09 23.74 -21.85
C VAL A 383 13.42 23.19 -21.33
N ALA A 384 14.51 23.84 -21.74
CA ALA A 384 15.90 23.47 -21.51
C ALA A 384 16.59 24.35 -20.44
N GLY A 385 17.69 23.82 -19.88
CA GLY A 385 18.69 24.53 -19.06
C GLY A 385 18.82 23.98 -17.64
N GLY A 386 19.97 23.55 -17.10
CA GLY A 386 21.38 23.70 -17.49
C GLY A 386 22.09 24.63 -16.48
N GLY A 387 22.96 24.09 -15.60
CA GLY A 387 23.81 24.93 -14.73
C GLY A 387 24.46 24.22 -13.53
N THR A 388 25.78 24.02 -13.63
CA THR A 388 26.75 23.39 -12.71
C THR A 388 27.15 24.26 -11.50
N ALA A 389 27.62 23.63 -10.41
CA ALA A 389 28.19 24.28 -9.21
C ALA A 389 29.60 23.75 -8.88
N PRO A 390 30.50 24.54 -8.28
CA PRO A 390 31.73 24.03 -7.69
C PRO A 390 31.73 24.00 -6.16
N SER A 391 32.66 23.19 -5.64
CA SER A 391 32.88 22.72 -4.27
C SER A 391 33.96 23.52 -3.55
N SER A 392 33.87 23.65 -2.22
CA SER A 392 35.04 23.80 -1.35
C SER A 392 34.75 23.34 0.09
N ALA A 393 35.80 22.82 0.71
CA ALA A 393 35.84 21.96 1.90
C ALA A 393 36.17 22.71 3.21
N ALA A 394 36.35 21.89 4.26
CA ALA A 394 36.86 22.14 5.63
C ALA A 394 35.80 22.41 6.72
N ASP A 395 36.02 22.12 8.00
CA ASP A 395 36.72 21.10 8.81
C ASP A 395 36.38 21.49 10.29
N SER A 396 36.74 20.67 11.28
CA SER A 396 36.57 20.83 12.75
C SER A 396 35.20 20.42 13.32
N GLY A 397 35.07 19.73 14.46
CA GLY A 397 36.00 19.31 15.51
C GLY A 397 35.13 19.02 16.74
N ALA A 398 35.09 17.76 17.20
CA ALA A 398 34.21 17.31 18.28
C ALA A 398 34.89 17.39 19.66
N PRO A 399 34.13 17.59 20.75
CA PRO A 399 34.53 17.11 22.05
C PRO A 399 33.52 16.13 22.66
N ALA A 400 34.10 15.18 23.39
CA ALA A 400 33.43 14.13 24.13
C ALA A 400 32.86 14.63 25.47
N VAL A 401 32.01 13.79 26.07
CA VAL A 401 31.98 13.35 27.49
C VAL A 401 30.53 13.26 28.00
N ALA A 402 30.12 12.05 28.41
CA ALA A 402 29.73 11.72 29.79
C ALA A 402 29.07 10.32 29.83
N THR A 403 29.68 9.42 30.60
CA THR A 403 29.22 8.05 30.82
C THR A 403 28.05 7.99 31.82
N THR A 404 26.93 7.43 31.37
CA THR A 404 25.73 7.10 32.17
C THR A 404 25.76 5.67 32.73
N PRO A 405 24.97 5.37 33.78
CA PRO A 405 25.19 4.23 34.68
C PRO A 405 24.86 2.87 34.07
N LYS A 406 25.53 1.85 34.62
CA LYS A 406 25.58 0.46 34.14
C LYS A 406 24.18 -0.20 34.22
N PRO A 407 23.59 -0.66 33.10
CA PRO A 407 22.34 -1.42 33.11
C PRO A 407 22.54 -2.80 33.74
N SER A 408 21.46 -3.34 34.31
CA SER A 408 21.42 -4.67 34.92
C SER A 408 21.93 -5.75 33.96
N THR A 409 22.52 -6.80 34.53
CA THR A 409 23.13 -7.94 33.82
C THR A 409 22.10 -8.60 32.90
N ARG A 410 22.14 -8.20 31.64
CA ARG A 410 21.36 -8.76 30.53
C ARG A 410 21.76 -10.23 30.42
N MET A 411 20.79 -11.15 30.49
CA MET A 411 21.02 -12.52 30.04
C MET A 411 21.07 -12.48 28.52
N ASP A 412 22.24 -12.21 27.98
CA ASP A 412 22.48 -12.22 26.54
C ASP A 412 22.68 -13.68 26.12
N LEU A 413 21.65 -14.26 25.49
CA LEU A 413 21.78 -15.54 24.79
C LEU A 413 22.83 -15.40 23.70
N SER A 414 23.75 -16.37 23.60
CA SER A 414 24.71 -16.36 22.51
C SER A 414 24.00 -16.54 21.16
N PRO A 415 24.46 -15.87 20.09
CA PRO A 415 23.90 -16.05 18.75
C PRO A 415 23.90 -17.52 18.30
N GLU A 416 24.92 -18.29 18.70
CA GLU A 416 25.07 -19.71 18.38
C GLU A 416 23.99 -20.55 19.07
N ALA A 417 23.74 -20.32 20.36
CA ALA A 417 22.68 -21.01 21.09
C ALA A 417 21.31 -20.67 20.49
N LEU A 418 21.04 -19.40 20.20
CA LEU A 418 19.78 -18.99 19.59
C LEU A 418 19.57 -19.64 18.21
N ALA A 419 20.62 -19.75 17.40
CA ALA A 419 20.56 -20.43 16.10
C ALA A 419 20.25 -21.94 16.25
N ALA A 420 20.88 -22.62 17.21
CA ALA A 420 20.61 -24.03 17.49
C ALA A 420 19.15 -24.26 17.93
N TRP A 421 18.63 -23.41 18.81
CA TRP A 421 17.23 -23.47 19.25
C TRP A 421 16.24 -23.08 18.13
N GLN A 422 16.60 -22.15 17.26
CA GLN A 422 15.82 -21.84 16.05
C GLN A 422 15.74 -23.04 15.10
N ALA A 423 16.81 -23.82 14.95
CA ALA A 423 16.79 -25.03 14.14
C ALA A 423 15.87 -26.13 14.75
N ARG A 424 15.88 -26.30 16.08
CA ARG A 424 14.93 -27.19 16.78
C ARG A 424 13.48 -26.73 16.56
N PHE A 425 13.26 -25.42 16.64
CA PHE A 425 11.94 -24.83 16.40
C PHE A 425 11.43 -25.07 14.97
N VAL A 426 12.27 -24.88 13.95
CA VAL A 426 11.95 -25.16 12.54
C VAL A 426 11.51 -26.62 12.38
N LYS A 427 12.29 -27.58 12.90
CA LYS A 427 11.97 -29.00 12.82
C LYS A 427 10.64 -29.33 13.51
N LYS A 428 10.38 -28.69 14.67
CA LYS A 428 9.13 -28.90 15.41
C LYS A 428 7.91 -28.41 14.63
N LEU A 429 7.99 -27.22 14.05
CA LEU A 429 6.92 -26.66 13.23
C LEU A 429 6.62 -27.49 11.98
N ASP A 430 7.66 -27.98 11.30
CA ASP A 430 7.50 -28.84 10.12
C ASP A 430 6.82 -30.17 10.48
N ALA A 431 7.22 -30.78 11.60
CA ALA A 431 6.58 -32.00 12.10
C ALA A 431 5.10 -31.79 12.46
N LEU A 432 4.77 -30.70 13.15
CA LEU A 432 3.38 -30.34 13.49
C LEU A 432 2.53 -30.09 12.25
N ALA A 433 3.08 -29.38 11.26
CA ALA A 433 2.38 -29.09 10.02
C ALA A 433 2.12 -30.38 9.20
N LYS A 434 3.11 -31.28 9.11
CA LYS A 434 2.95 -32.60 8.48
C LYS A 434 1.95 -33.50 9.22
N GLY A 435 1.86 -33.34 10.55
CA GLY A 435 0.84 -33.99 11.39
C GLY A 435 -0.57 -33.39 11.26
N GLY A 436 -0.76 -32.36 10.42
CA GLY A 436 -2.06 -31.71 10.20
C GLY A 436 -2.49 -30.74 11.30
N VAL A 437 -1.59 -30.39 12.24
CA VAL A 437 -1.88 -29.41 13.28
C VAL A 437 -1.98 -28.02 12.65
N LYS A 438 -3.15 -27.40 12.79
CA LYS A 438 -3.40 -26.04 12.26
C LYS A 438 -2.86 -25.00 13.23
N LEU A 439 -1.60 -24.65 13.08
CA LEU A 439 -1.01 -23.51 13.78
C LEU A 439 -1.40 -22.21 13.08
N LYS A 440 -1.88 -21.25 13.87
CA LYS A 440 -2.24 -19.90 13.43
C LYS A 440 -1.08 -18.96 13.71
N VAL A 441 -0.61 -18.26 12.69
CA VAL A 441 0.35 -17.16 12.85
C VAL A 441 -0.43 -15.86 12.83
N ASP A 442 -0.38 -15.06 13.91
CA ASP A 442 -0.90 -13.70 13.93
C ASP A 442 0.22 -12.74 13.51
N LEU A 443 0.04 -12.05 12.39
CA LEU A 443 0.99 -11.06 11.87
C LEU A 443 0.59 -9.61 12.20
N GLY A 444 -0.36 -9.42 13.11
CA GLY A 444 -0.88 -8.10 13.50
C GLY A 444 -1.90 -7.52 12.52
N ASP A 445 -2.23 -8.23 11.44
CA ASP A 445 -3.24 -7.82 10.46
C ASP A 445 -4.62 -8.48 10.69
N LYS A 446 -4.81 -9.11 11.86
CA LYS A 446 -6.03 -9.83 12.29
C LYS A 446 -6.44 -10.98 11.37
N ARG A 447 -5.53 -11.47 10.51
CA ARG A 447 -5.77 -12.66 9.68
C ARG A 447 -5.03 -13.86 10.26
N ASP A 448 -5.74 -14.98 10.33
CA ASP A 448 -5.16 -16.25 10.73
C ASP A 448 -4.49 -16.91 9.51
N TYR A 449 -3.16 -17.05 9.56
CA TYR A 449 -2.41 -17.79 8.55
C TYR A 449 -2.23 -19.24 9.01
N VAL A 450 -2.57 -20.21 8.15
CA VAL A 450 -2.41 -21.63 8.46
C VAL A 450 -1.02 -22.10 8.03
N LEU A 451 -0.23 -22.57 8.99
CA LEU A 451 1.09 -23.13 8.69
C LEU A 451 0.98 -24.48 7.96
N ARG A 452 1.77 -24.65 6.89
CA ARG A 452 1.84 -25.87 6.07
C ARG A 452 3.19 -26.58 6.11
N GLY A 453 4.23 -25.89 6.57
CA GLY A 453 5.57 -26.45 6.74
C GLY A 453 6.55 -25.39 7.21
N ALA A 454 7.76 -25.80 7.55
CA ALA A 454 8.85 -24.90 7.92
C ALA A 454 10.19 -25.47 7.45
N ASN A 455 11.09 -24.59 7.02
CA ASN A 455 12.49 -24.93 6.75
C ASN A 455 13.41 -23.86 7.34
N GLU A 456 14.72 -24.00 7.15
CA GLU A 456 15.72 -23.10 7.73
C GLU A 456 15.60 -21.65 7.24
N VAL A 457 14.97 -21.43 6.08
CA VAL A 457 14.90 -20.12 5.42
C VAL A 457 13.54 -19.45 5.59
N SER A 458 12.46 -20.23 5.66
CA SER A 458 11.09 -19.74 5.58
C SER A 458 10.05 -20.66 6.25
N LEU A 459 8.92 -20.06 6.60
CA LEU A 459 7.66 -20.74 6.88
C LEU A 459 6.85 -20.89 5.59
N LEU A 460 6.18 -22.02 5.38
CA LEU A 460 5.20 -22.16 4.31
C LEU A 460 3.81 -21.88 4.89
N VAL A 461 3.18 -20.78 4.49
CA VAL A 461 1.87 -20.35 5.00
C VAL A 461 0.81 -20.42 3.92
N ASN A 462 -0.36 -20.99 4.23
CA ASN A 462 -1.48 -20.98 3.31
C ASN A 462 -2.24 -19.65 3.39
N THR A 463 -2.32 -18.96 2.26
CA THR A 463 -3.07 -17.72 2.09
C THR A 463 -4.06 -17.92 0.95
N GLN A 464 -5.36 -17.91 1.29
CA GLN A 464 -6.44 -18.04 0.29
C GLN A 464 -6.28 -19.28 -0.62
N GLY A 465 -5.79 -20.39 -0.07
CA GLY A 465 -5.57 -21.63 -0.81
C GLY A 465 -4.19 -21.77 -1.46
N ASN A 466 -3.34 -20.74 -1.41
CA ASN A 466 -1.97 -20.78 -1.95
C ASN A 466 -0.94 -20.91 -0.83
N ASP A 467 0.02 -21.81 -1.00
CA ASP A 467 1.13 -22.00 -0.07
C ASP A 467 2.27 -21.06 -0.46
N LEU A 468 2.50 -20.01 0.34
CA LEU A 468 3.50 -19.00 0.08
C LEU A 468 4.67 -19.11 1.08
N PRO A 469 5.93 -19.05 0.61
CA PRO A 469 7.07 -18.99 1.49
C PRO A 469 7.16 -17.62 2.16
N MET A 470 7.23 -17.61 3.49
CA MET A 470 7.41 -16.44 4.33
C MET A 470 8.79 -16.51 4.99
N PRO A 471 9.77 -15.73 4.52
CA PRO A 471 11.12 -15.74 5.10
C PRO A 471 11.11 -15.44 6.60
N TRP A 472 11.90 -16.17 7.38
CA TRP A 472 11.99 -15.97 8.84
C TRP A 472 12.33 -14.52 9.23
N ARG A 473 13.12 -13.83 8.40
CA ARG A 473 13.48 -12.41 8.61
C ARG A 473 12.29 -11.45 8.64
N LEU A 474 11.14 -11.83 8.09
CA LEU A 474 9.90 -11.02 8.15
C LEU A 474 9.16 -11.20 9.49
N LEU A 475 9.47 -12.25 10.25
CA LEU A 475 8.92 -12.48 11.58
C LEU A 475 9.83 -11.86 12.63
N SER A 476 9.31 -10.84 13.32
CA SER A 476 9.97 -10.27 14.49
C SER A 476 10.22 -11.34 15.56
N PRO A 477 11.25 -11.20 16.41
CA PRO A 477 11.49 -12.13 17.51
C PRO A 477 10.24 -12.40 18.35
N GLY A 478 9.46 -11.36 18.65
CA GLY A 478 8.21 -11.48 19.43
C GLY A 478 7.17 -12.38 18.75
N TYR A 479 7.00 -12.28 17.42
CA TYR A 479 6.11 -13.18 16.68
C TYR A 479 6.61 -14.62 16.68
N ARG A 480 7.93 -14.83 16.61
CA ARG A 480 8.51 -16.18 16.72
C ARG A 480 8.26 -16.79 18.10
N ALA A 481 8.40 -16.00 19.17
CA ALA A 481 8.10 -16.43 20.53
C ALA A 481 6.62 -16.79 20.71
N ALA A 482 5.71 -15.94 20.22
CA ALA A 482 4.27 -16.22 20.25
C ALA A 482 3.91 -17.48 19.46
N LEU A 483 4.49 -17.67 18.28
CA LEU A 483 4.29 -18.87 17.47
C LEU A 483 4.83 -20.11 18.18
N ALA A 484 6.02 -20.04 18.78
CA ALA A 484 6.59 -21.14 19.56
C ALA A 484 5.70 -21.54 20.74
N LYS A 485 5.16 -20.56 21.46
CA LYS A 485 4.20 -20.78 22.53
C LYS A 485 2.91 -21.43 22.04
N SER A 486 2.38 -21.00 20.88
CA SER A 486 1.17 -21.60 20.29
C SER A 486 1.38 -23.03 19.79
N ALA A 487 2.62 -23.38 19.43
CA ALA A 487 3.01 -24.71 19.02
C ALA A 487 3.29 -25.66 20.20
N ALA A 488 3.42 -25.13 21.42
CA ALA A 488 3.65 -25.91 22.62
C ALA A 488 2.33 -26.44 23.20
N THR A 489 2.35 -27.71 23.60
CA THR A 489 1.29 -28.31 24.41
C THR A 489 1.85 -28.67 25.78
N ASP A 490 1.01 -28.74 26.80
CA ASP A 490 1.46 -28.97 28.19
C ASP A 490 2.18 -30.31 28.40
N ASN A 491 2.06 -31.26 27.46
CA ASN A 491 2.70 -32.58 27.52
C ASN A 491 3.94 -32.69 26.62
N ASP A 492 4.36 -31.61 25.97
CA ASP A 492 5.44 -31.59 24.99
C ASP A 492 6.62 -30.76 25.52
N VAL A 493 7.48 -31.42 26.30
CA VAL A 493 8.63 -30.79 26.98
C VAL A 493 9.49 -30.01 26.00
N GLU A 494 9.80 -30.60 24.84
CA GLU A 494 10.62 -29.97 23.81
C GLU A 494 10.00 -28.66 23.31
N ALA A 495 8.70 -28.65 23.02
CA ALA A 495 8.01 -27.46 22.56
C ALA A 495 7.95 -26.36 23.63
N LEU A 496 7.75 -26.74 24.91
CA LEU A 496 7.79 -25.82 26.04
C LEU A 496 9.18 -25.18 26.21
N LEU A 497 10.25 -25.96 26.07
CA LEU A 497 11.63 -25.46 26.12
C LEU A 497 11.93 -24.51 24.96
N ILE A 498 11.56 -24.88 23.73
CA ILE A 498 11.70 -24.00 22.55
C ILE A 498 10.98 -22.67 22.79
N ALA A 499 9.74 -22.70 23.28
CA ALA A 499 8.98 -21.49 23.58
C ALA A 499 9.66 -20.64 24.66
N ALA A 500 10.16 -21.26 25.74
CA ALA A 500 10.86 -20.55 26.81
C ALA A 500 12.10 -19.80 26.30
N VAL A 501 12.92 -20.45 25.48
CA VAL A 501 14.13 -19.84 24.88
C VAL A 501 13.77 -18.68 23.95
N MET A 502 12.75 -18.84 23.10
CA MET A 502 12.32 -17.77 22.19
C MET A 502 11.77 -16.55 22.95
N HIS A 503 11.02 -16.76 24.04
CA HIS A 503 10.57 -15.67 24.92
C HIS A 503 11.75 -14.96 25.61
N MET A 504 12.75 -15.71 26.08
CA MET A 504 13.95 -15.14 26.69
C MET A 504 14.76 -14.30 25.69
N ALA A 505 14.90 -14.74 24.43
CA ALA A 505 15.53 -13.96 23.36
C ALA A 505 14.81 -12.63 23.06
N CYS A 506 13.53 -12.53 23.41
CA CYS A 506 12.72 -11.31 23.28
C CYS A 506 12.63 -10.49 24.56
N HIS A 507 13.47 -10.79 25.57
CA HIS A 507 13.46 -10.15 26.89
C HIS A 507 12.12 -10.32 27.66
N GLN A 508 11.36 -11.37 27.37
CA GLN A 508 10.10 -11.71 28.04
C GLN A 508 10.36 -12.75 29.15
N LYS A 509 11.09 -12.31 30.19
CA LYS A 509 11.64 -13.20 31.23
C LYS A 509 10.57 -13.95 32.02
N GLU A 510 9.47 -13.28 32.39
CA GLU A 510 8.39 -13.90 33.17
C GLU A 510 7.73 -15.05 32.41
N GLN A 511 7.45 -14.84 31.12
CA GLN A 511 6.88 -15.86 30.25
C GLN A 511 7.85 -17.03 30.04
N ALA A 512 9.15 -16.74 29.89
CA ALA A 512 10.17 -17.76 29.77
C ALA A 512 10.26 -18.65 31.03
N GLU A 513 10.25 -18.05 32.23
CA GLU A 513 10.30 -18.83 33.48
C GLU A 513 9.02 -19.65 33.73
N ASP A 514 7.83 -19.14 33.39
CA ASP A 514 6.58 -19.93 33.43
C ASP A 514 6.67 -21.18 32.54
N LEU A 515 7.19 -21.02 31.32
CA LEU A 515 7.36 -22.12 30.38
C LEU A 515 8.44 -23.12 30.84
N PHE A 516 9.56 -22.65 31.41
CA PHE A 516 10.55 -23.53 32.04
C PHE A 516 9.97 -24.29 33.24
N ALA A 517 9.15 -23.64 34.08
CA ALA A 517 8.50 -24.29 35.20
C ALA A 517 7.54 -25.38 34.74
N LYS A 518 6.73 -25.11 33.70
CA LYS A 518 5.85 -26.12 33.09
C LYS A 518 6.61 -27.30 32.50
N ALA A 519 7.72 -27.05 31.81
CA ALA A 519 8.60 -28.11 31.32
C ALA A 519 9.22 -28.91 32.47
N ALA A 520 9.64 -28.26 33.56
CA ALA A 520 10.30 -28.90 34.69
C ALA A 520 9.37 -29.84 35.47
N LEU A 521 8.06 -29.54 35.50
CA LEU A 521 7.05 -30.44 36.06
C LEU A 521 6.94 -31.77 35.31
N LYS A 522 7.42 -31.83 34.06
CA LYS A 522 7.38 -33.01 33.20
C LYS A 522 8.74 -33.70 33.10
N ASP A 523 9.81 -32.92 32.99
CA ASP A 523 11.18 -33.39 32.88
C ASP A 523 12.16 -32.30 33.38
N ALA A 524 12.54 -32.40 34.65
CA ALA A 524 13.45 -31.45 35.29
C ALA A 524 14.88 -31.53 34.73
N ASP A 525 15.31 -32.70 34.29
CA ASP A 525 16.66 -32.92 33.76
C ASP A 525 16.81 -32.30 32.36
N ALA A 526 15.76 -32.36 31.53
CA ALA A 526 15.71 -31.66 30.25
C ALA A 526 15.80 -30.14 30.43
N VAL A 527 15.10 -29.57 31.42
CA VAL A 527 15.18 -28.13 31.74
C VAL A 527 16.57 -27.75 32.22
N LYS A 528 17.19 -28.57 33.08
CA LYS A 528 18.55 -28.33 33.56
C LYS A 528 19.55 -28.34 32.41
N THR A 529 19.43 -29.31 31.50
CA THR A 529 20.27 -29.41 30.29
C THR A 529 20.07 -28.20 29.38
N ALA A 530 18.83 -27.82 29.10
CA ALA A 530 18.53 -26.64 28.31
C ALA A 530 19.10 -25.35 28.94
N LYS A 531 18.94 -25.15 30.26
CA LYS A 531 19.52 -24.00 30.96
C LYS A 531 21.06 -24.01 30.93
N ALA A 532 21.69 -25.19 30.94
CA ALA A 532 23.15 -25.30 30.78
C ALA A 532 23.60 -24.90 29.36
N GLU A 533 22.91 -25.35 28.31
CA GLU A 533 23.17 -24.94 26.91
C GLU A 533 23.08 -23.41 26.71
N LEU A 534 22.21 -22.75 27.46
CA LEU A 534 22.00 -21.29 27.40
C LEU A 534 22.99 -20.52 28.29
N GLY A 535 23.58 -21.19 29.28
CA GLY A 535 24.27 -20.59 30.43
C GLY A 535 25.79 -20.68 30.43
N ASP A 536 26.41 -21.28 29.40
CA ASP A 536 27.85 -21.59 29.40
C ASP A 536 28.75 -20.39 29.02
N ARG A 537 28.63 -19.29 29.76
CA ARG A 537 29.62 -18.19 29.81
C ARG A 537 29.97 -17.73 31.23
N LYS A 538 29.84 -18.60 32.23
CA LYS A 538 30.51 -18.39 33.52
C LYS A 538 31.86 -19.13 33.52
N GLY A 539 32.84 -18.68 32.72
CA GLY A 539 34.21 -19.18 32.90
C GLY A 539 35.15 -19.28 31.69
N SER A 540 35.19 -18.31 30.78
CA SER A 540 36.43 -18.07 30.02
C SER A 540 37.06 -16.77 30.51
N PRO A 541 38.27 -16.81 31.12
CA PRO A 541 39.00 -15.62 31.54
C PRO A 541 39.35 -14.69 30.37
#